data_AF-A0A8J5U2H1-F1
#
_entry.id   AF-A0A8J5U2H1-F1
#
_cell.length_a   1.000
_cell.length_b   1.000
_cell.length_c   1.000
_cell.angle_alpha   90.00
_cell.angle_beta   90.00
_cell.angle_gamma   90.00
#
_symmetry.space_group_name_H-M   'P 1'
#
loop_
_entity.id
_entity.type
_entity.pdbx_description
1 polymer ?
#
loop_
_entity_poly.entity_id
_entity_poly.type
_entity_poly.pdbx_seq_one_letter_code
_entity_poly.pdbx_strand_id
1 'polypeptide(L)'
;MSGTMPLQPTFYGFIGDTTDALIIFEACLSGKLFHVPRRPHDRERQDLIKSGNIFVYEEHASGIKRWTDSISWSPSRILGNYLLYRELEKPFPPGEKKRARGRNGKSTTQSGGITKSRPRNSVPFQTGLEHGNEYTTVPSDDERHLVGSLVDSYDFKEQGLVKKTISITYQGVPHHLVSYYHVEDVKAGLLPSPVDDPRLRGVVPRTELLTGQNFRAPIEEAQHGTYLSGAYMPNMDHHIGQHQ
;
A
#
# COMPACT_ATOMS: atom_id res chain seq x y z
N MET A 1 -18.99 21.92 -29.69
CA MET A 1 -18.99 21.05 -28.49
C MET A 1 -17.66 21.27 -27.78
N SER A 2 -17.67 21.92 -26.62
CA SER A 2 -16.44 22.08 -25.83
C SER A 2 -16.08 20.72 -25.26
N GLY A 3 -15.06 20.07 -25.82
CA GLY A 3 -14.55 18.81 -25.29
C GLY A 3 -13.98 19.07 -23.90
N THR A 4 -14.52 18.42 -22.89
CA THR A 4 -13.96 18.47 -21.54
C THR A 4 -12.51 17.97 -21.61
N MET A 5 -11.56 18.75 -21.09
CA MET A 5 -10.15 18.35 -21.09
C MET A 5 -10.00 16.98 -20.39
N PRO A 6 -9.16 16.07 -20.93
CA PRO A 6 -8.89 14.79 -20.31
C PRO A 6 -8.39 14.98 -18.88
N LEU A 7 -8.91 14.18 -17.94
CA LEU A 7 -8.42 14.23 -16.57
C LEU A 7 -6.96 13.77 -16.54
N GLN A 8 -6.12 14.42 -15.75
CA GLN A 8 -4.71 14.09 -15.57
C GLN A 8 -4.44 13.72 -14.12
N PRO A 9 -3.44 12.86 -13.84
CA PRO A 9 -2.98 12.65 -12.48
C PRO A 9 -2.41 13.96 -11.91
N THR A 10 -2.60 14.18 -10.61
CA THR A 10 -2.00 15.29 -9.89
C THR A 10 -0.48 15.15 -9.83
N PHE A 11 0.01 13.91 -9.68
CA PHE A 11 1.43 13.59 -9.64
C PHE A 11 1.67 12.16 -10.16
N TYR A 12 2.90 11.87 -10.60
CA TYR A 12 3.35 10.53 -10.94
C TYR A 12 4.53 10.15 -10.04
N GLY A 13 4.39 9.10 -9.24
CA GLY A 13 5.41 8.62 -8.33
C GLY A 13 4.86 7.73 -7.21
N PHE A 14 5.58 7.61 -6.12
CA PHE A 14 5.21 6.78 -4.97
C PHE A 14 5.16 7.61 -3.68
N ILE A 15 4.07 7.45 -2.90
CA ILE A 15 3.95 8.05 -1.58
C ILE A 15 4.47 7.05 -0.55
N GLY A 16 5.71 7.23 -0.10
CA GLY A 16 6.33 6.38 0.91
C GLY A 16 5.71 6.62 2.28
N ASP A 17 5.75 7.86 2.73
CA ASP A 17 5.37 8.26 4.08
C ASP A 17 4.39 9.45 4.12
N THR A 18 4.03 9.88 5.34
CA THR A 18 3.11 11.00 5.54
C THR A 18 3.70 12.32 5.03
N THR A 19 5.03 12.50 5.10
CA THR A 19 5.72 13.69 4.61
C THR A 19 5.54 13.86 3.10
N ASP A 20 5.71 12.79 2.33
CA ASP A 20 5.45 12.78 0.88
C ASP A 20 4.04 13.25 0.56
N ALA A 21 3.04 12.71 1.28
CA ALA A 21 1.65 13.09 1.07
C ALA A 21 1.39 14.56 1.40
N LEU A 22 1.97 15.07 2.49
CA LEU A 22 1.81 16.47 2.90
C LEU A 22 2.47 17.43 1.91
N ILE A 23 3.61 17.07 1.32
CA ILE A 23 4.24 17.84 0.24
C ILE A 23 3.32 17.93 -0.97
N ILE A 24 2.69 16.81 -1.36
CA ILE A 24 1.73 16.81 -2.48
C ILE A 24 0.51 17.68 -2.17
N PHE A 25 -0.06 17.60 -0.95
CA PHE A 25 -1.16 18.49 -0.55
C PHE A 25 -0.74 19.97 -0.57
N GLU A 26 0.41 20.30 0.01
CA GLU A 26 0.92 21.67 0.03
C GLU A 26 1.16 22.19 -1.40
N ALA A 27 1.72 21.37 -2.28
CA ALA A 27 1.92 21.72 -3.69
C ALA A 27 0.59 22.01 -4.41
N CYS A 28 -0.48 21.29 -4.09
CA CYS A 28 -1.81 21.59 -4.60
C CYS A 28 -2.39 22.89 -4.02
N LEU A 29 -2.25 23.13 -2.71
CA LEU A 29 -2.75 24.33 -2.04
C LEU A 29 -1.98 25.61 -2.44
N SER A 30 -0.73 25.46 -2.88
CA SER A 30 0.11 26.54 -3.40
C SER A 30 0.02 26.72 -4.92
N GLY A 31 -0.80 25.92 -5.61
CA GLY A 31 -1.01 26.00 -7.06
C GLY A 31 0.15 25.49 -7.93
N LYS A 32 1.12 24.79 -7.34
CA LYS A 32 2.20 24.12 -8.08
C LYS A 32 1.74 22.83 -8.75
N LEU A 33 0.84 22.11 -8.09
CA LEU A 33 0.10 20.97 -8.62
C LEU A 33 -1.39 21.28 -8.62
N PHE A 34 -2.17 20.49 -9.36
CA PHE A 34 -3.61 20.73 -9.50
C PHE A 34 -4.44 19.61 -8.86
N HIS A 35 -5.46 20.02 -8.12
CA HIS A 35 -6.53 19.13 -7.70
C HIS A 35 -7.28 18.62 -8.94
N VAL A 36 -7.72 17.37 -8.91
CA VAL A 36 -8.65 16.87 -9.92
C VAL A 36 -10.04 17.45 -9.68
N PRO A 37 -10.67 18.06 -10.71
CA PRO A 37 -11.95 18.76 -10.52
C PRO A 37 -13.16 17.83 -10.62
N ARG A 38 -12.96 16.57 -10.98
CA ARG A 38 -14.04 15.60 -11.23
C ARG A 38 -13.52 14.17 -11.17
N ARG A 39 -14.45 13.22 -11.22
CA ARG A 39 -14.15 11.80 -11.34
C ARG A 39 -13.62 11.46 -12.74
N PRO A 40 -12.79 10.42 -12.87
CA PRO A 40 -12.51 9.79 -14.15
C PRO A 40 -13.80 9.25 -14.77
N HIS A 41 -14.03 9.58 -16.03
CA HIS A 41 -15.05 8.91 -16.84
C HIS A 41 -14.60 7.48 -17.16
N ASP A 42 -15.55 6.59 -17.44
CA ASP A 42 -15.25 5.17 -17.70
C ASP A 42 -14.17 4.97 -18.78
N ARG A 43 -14.21 5.80 -19.84
CA ARG A 43 -13.23 5.77 -20.95
C ARG A 43 -11.82 6.21 -20.54
N GLU A 44 -11.69 7.04 -19.50
CA GLU A 44 -10.38 7.55 -19.04
C GLU A 44 -9.74 6.60 -18.02
N ARG A 45 -10.53 5.75 -17.35
CA ARG A 45 -10.04 4.92 -16.23
C ARG A 45 -8.91 3.98 -16.63
N GLN A 46 -8.99 3.40 -17.82
CA GLN A 46 -7.95 2.47 -18.28
C GLN A 46 -6.58 3.14 -18.30
N ASP A 47 -6.51 4.45 -18.56
CA ASP A 47 -5.26 5.20 -18.61
C ASP A 47 -4.87 5.86 -17.28
N LEU A 48 -5.86 6.11 -16.41
CA LEU A 48 -5.66 6.82 -15.16
C LEU A 48 -5.43 5.91 -13.96
N ILE A 49 -6.05 4.73 -13.92
CA ILE A 49 -5.94 3.80 -12.80
C ILE A 49 -4.76 2.86 -13.05
N LYS A 50 -3.54 3.44 -13.02
CA LYS A 50 -2.27 2.78 -13.29
C LYS A 50 -1.26 3.06 -12.18
N SER A 51 -0.28 2.18 -12.04
CA SER A 51 0.84 2.36 -11.12
C SER A 51 1.55 3.70 -11.33
N GLY A 52 1.91 4.35 -10.22
CA GLY A 52 2.52 5.68 -10.17
C GLY A 52 1.52 6.83 -10.15
N ASN A 53 0.30 6.66 -10.66
CA ASN A 53 -0.64 7.78 -10.70
C ASN A 53 -1.18 8.14 -9.31
N ILE A 54 -1.09 9.43 -8.98
CA ILE A 54 -1.56 10.02 -7.73
C ILE A 54 -2.55 11.14 -8.04
N PHE A 55 -3.66 11.14 -7.33
CA PHE A 55 -4.75 12.10 -7.50
C PHE A 55 -5.06 12.78 -6.18
N VAL A 56 -5.20 14.10 -6.21
CA VAL A 56 -5.67 14.89 -5.08
C VAL A 56 -6.98 15.56 -5.45
N TYR A 57 -8.01 15.44 -4.63
CA TYR A 57 -9.28 16.16 -4.83
C TYR A 57 -9.75 16.82 -3.54
N GLU A 58 -10.43 17.94 -3.72
CA GLU A 58 -11.09 18.72 -2.66
C GLU A 58 -12.61 18.50 -2.77
N GLU A 59 -13.27 18.14 -1.66
CA GLU A 59 -14.64 17.60 -1.72
C GLU A 59 -15.69 18.59 -2.25
N HIS A 60 -15.64 19.86 -1.85
CA HIS A 60 -16.63 20.87 -2.25
C HIS A 60 -16.47 21.28 -3.71
N ALA A 61 -15.25 21.61 -4.17
CA ALA A 61 -15.05 22.04 -5.56
C ALA A 61 -15.26 20.91 -6.58
N SER A 62 -14.84 19.68 -6.24
CA SER A 62 -14.96 18.55 -7.16
C SER A 62 -16.30 17.80 -7.05
N GLY A 63 -17.00 17.95 -5.92
CA GLY A 63 -18.18 17.15 -5.58
C GLY A 63 -17.88 15.67 -5.27
N ILE A 64 -16.60 15.27 -5.19
CA ILE A 64 -16.20 13.89 -4.93
C ILE A 64 -16.12 13.64 -3.43
N LYS A 65 -17.05 12.85 -2.87
CA LYS A 65 -16.98 12.40 -1.46
C LYS A 65 -16.25 11.07 -1.23
N ARG A 66 -16.12 10.27 -2.30
CA ARG A 66 -15.48 8.94 -2.29
C ARG A 66 -14.93 8.66 -3.66
N TRP A 67 -13.67 8.31 -3.79
CA TRP A 67 -13.11 7.94 -5.09
C TRP A 67 -13.71 6.63 -5.63
N THR A 68 -13.97 6.58 -6.94
CA THR A 68 -14.51 5.40 -7.64
C THR A 68 -13.74 5.14 -8.92
N ASP A 69 -13.18 3.94 -9.06
CA ASP A 69 -12.23 3.55 -10.10
C ASP A 69 -12.63 2.24 -10.84
N SER A 70 -13.78 1.67 -10.51
CA SER A 70 -14.30 0.38 -11.03
C SER A 70 -13.42 -0.86 -10.78
N ILE A 71 -12.35 -0.77 -9.99
CA ILE A 71 -11.56 -1.94 -9.60
C ILE A 71 -12.22 -2.63 -8.41
N SER A 72 -12.17 -3.97 -8.41
CA SER A 72 -12.59 -4.79 -7.28
C SER A 72 -11.50 -4.77 -6.21
N TRP A 73 -11.77 -4.09 -5.09
CA TRP A 73 -10.81 -3.91 -4.01
C TRP A 73 -11.09 -4.81 -2.81
N SER A 74 -10.03 -5.25 -2.14
CA SER A 74 -10.10 -5.84 -0.80
C SER A 74 -10.75 -4.87 0.21
N PRO A 75 -11.24 -5.35 1.37
CA PRO A 75 -11.49 -4.48 2.51
C PRO A 75 -10.22 -3.69 2.88
N SER A 76 -10.40 -2.49 3.43
CA SER A 76 -9.25 -1.66 3.81
C SER A 76 -8.44 -2.29 4.94
N ARG A 77 -7.14 -2.00 4.94
CA ARG A 77 -6.26 -2.18 6.11
C ARG A 77 -5.55 -0.87 6.42
N ILE A 78 -5.31 -0.65 7.70
CA ILE A 78 -4.57 0.52 8.17
C ILE A 78 -3.09 0.20 8.10
N LEU A 79 -2.31 1.12 7.53
CA LEU A 79 -0.85 1.13 7.63
C LEU A 79 -0.43 2.58 7.90
N GLY A 80 0.10 2.84 9.11
CA GLY A 80 0.36 4.21 9.58
C GLY A 80 -0.90 5.09 9.47
N ASN A 81 -0.79 6.17 8.70
CA ASN A 81 -1.88 7.12 8.45
C ASN A 81 -2.76 6.79 7.23
N TYR A 82 -2.52 5.64 6.59
CA TYR A 82 -3.16 5.28 5.33
C TYR A 82 -4.21 4.19 5.48
N LEU A 83 -5.15 4.20 4.55
CA LEU A 83 -5.96 3.04 4.20
C LEU A 83 -5.40 2.41 2.91
N LEU A 84 -5.11 1.11 2.98
CA LEU A 84 -4.64 0.30 1.87
C LEU A 84 -5.72 -0.64 1.36
N TYR A 85 -5.69 -0.86 0.05
CA TYR A 85 -6.53 -1.78 -0.69
C TYR A 85 -5.67 -2.51 -1.72
N ARG A 86 -5.93 -3.80 -1.93
CA ARG A 86 -5.29 -4.58 -3.00
C ARG A 86 -6.33 -5.10 -3.97
N GLU A 87 -6.01 -5.08 -5.26
CA GLU A 87 -6.88 -5.53 -6.33
C GLU A 87 -7.20 -7.03 -6.18
N LEU A 88 -8.46 -7.38 -6.37
CA LEU A 88 -8.98 -8.73 -6.34
C LEU A 88 -9.17 -9.25 -7.75
N GLU A 89 -8.99 -10.56 -7.94
CA GLU A 89 -9.25 -11.24 -9.21
C GLU A 89 -10.72 -11.11 -9.62
N LYS A 90 -11.63 -11.20 -8.63
CA LYS A 90 -13.08 -11.12 -8.81
C LYS A 90 -13.72 -10.27 -7.72
N PRO A 91 -14.83 -9.58 -8.02
CA PRO A 91 -15.63 -8.93 -6.98
C PRO A 91 -16.19 -9.99 -6.01
N PHE A 92 -16.50 -9.57 -4.78
CA PHE A 92 -17.17 -10.44 -3.82
C PHE A 92 -18.55 -10.89 -4.36
N PRO A 93 -18.92 -12.18 -4.21
CA PRO A 93 -20.24 -12.66 -4.59
C PRO A 93 -21.36 -11.86 -3.90
N PRO A 94 -22.50 -11.64 -4.57
CA PRO A 94 -23.66 -10.98 -3.95
C PRO A 94 -24.09 -11.74 -2.68
N GLY A 95 -24.10 -11.06 -1.53
CA GLY A 95 -24.61 -11.59 -0.26
C GLY A 95 -23.58 -12.18 0.70
N GLU A 96 -22.31 -12.36 0.29
CA GLU A 96 -21.27 -12.84 1.20
C GLU A 96 -20.65 -11.69 2.03
N LYS A 97 -20.54 -11.92 3.35
CA LYS A 97 -19.84 -10.98 4.24
C LYS A 97 -18.35 -11.01 3.91
N LYS A 98 -17.75 -9.82 3.73
CA LYS A 98 -16.32 -9.56 3.46
C LYS A 98 -15.40 -10.04 4.60
N ARG A 99 -15.31 -11.35 4.83
CA ARG A 99 -14.46 -11.96 5.85
C ARG A 99 -13.19 -12.47 5.19
N ALA A 100 -12.04 -12.19 5.81
CA ALA A 100 -10.78 -12.82 5.41
C ALA A 100 -10.95 -14.35 5.48
N ARG A 101 -10.31 -15.08 4.56
CA ARG A 101 -10.16 -16.52 4.73
C ARG A 101 -9.45 -16.73 6.06
N GLY A 102 -10.10 -17.44 6.99
CA GLY A 102 -9.43 -17.85 8.21
C GLY A 102 -8.24 -18.71 7.81
N ARG A 103 -7.05 -18.40 8.34
CA ARG A 103 -5.98 -19.41 8.39
C ARG A 103 -6.58 -20.58 9.14
N ASN A 104 -6.89 -21.67 8.44
CA ASN A 104 -7.25 -22.94 9.07
C ASN A 104 -5.99 -23.50 9.75
N GLY A 105 -5.58 -22.86 10.83
CA GLY A 105 -4.74 -23.48 11.84
C GLY A 105 -5.61 -24.46 12.59
N LYS A 106 -5.37 -25.76 12.40
CA LYS A 106 -5.74 -26.80 13.36
C LYS A 106 -5.28 -26.34 14.75
N SER A 107 -6.21 -25.90 15.59
CA SER A 107 -6.05 -25.86 17.03
C SER A 107 -7.21 -26.63 17.64
N THR A 108 -6.93 -27.91 17.88
CA THR A 108 -7.75 -28.79 18.67
C THR A 108 -7.57 -28.40 20.13
N THR A 109 -8.59 -27.83 20.76
CA THR A 109 -8.78 -27.93 22.21
C THR A 109 -10.23 -28.25 22.49
N GLN A 110 -10.59 -29.53 22.28
CA GLN A 110 -11.77 -30.11 22.91
C GLN A 110 -11.39 -30.50 24.33
N SER A 111 -12.07 -29.86 25.27
CA SER A 111 -12.15 -30.20 26.68
C SER A 111 -12.77 -31.57 26.91
N GLY A 112 -12.06 -32.42 27.66
CA GLY A 112 -12.62 -33.30 28.70
C GLY A 112 -13.40 -34.55 28.26
N GLY A 113 -12.76 -35.73 28.36
CA GLY A 113 -13.45 -37.02 28.35
C GLY A 113 -12.49 -38.21 28.55
N ILE A 114 -12.43 -38.73 29.78
CA ILE A 114 -11.64 -39.90 30.21
C ILE A 114 -12.31 -41.20 29.72
N THR A 115 -11.57 -42.15 29.13
CA THR A 115 -11.68 -43.62 29.41
C THR A 115 -10.62 -44.50 28.69
N LYS A 116 -9.88 -45.26 29.51
CA LYS A 116 -9.46 -46.69 29.44
C LYS A 116 -8.85 -47.33 28.16
N SER A 117 -7.52 -47.55 28.24
CA SER A 117 -6.74 -48.81 28.06
C SER A 117 -7.04 -49.85 26.95
N ARG A 118 -6.04 -50.13 26.06
CA ARG A 118 -5.22 -51.37 25.90
C ARG A 118 -4.48 -51.43 24.52
N PRO A 119 -3.48 -52.32 24.31
CA PRO A 119 -2.25 -51.97 23.58
C PRO A 119 -1.95 -52.75 22.28
N ARG A 120 -0.86 -52.31 21.61
CA ARG A 120 0.15 -53.06 20.82
C ARG A 120 -0.17 -53.43 19.36
N ASN A 121 0.57 -52.90 18.39
CA ASN A 121 1.74 -53.53 17.72
C ASN A 121 2.17 -52.75 16.46
N SER A 122 3.47 -52.84 16.17
CA SER A 122 4.26 -52.24 15.09
C SER A 122 4.04 -52.80 13.68
N VAL A 123 4.19 -51.97 12.64
CA VAL A 123 5.16 -52.18 11.52
C VAL A 123 5.36 -50.89 10.69
N PRO A 124 6.52 -50.70 10.01
CA PRO A 124 6.93 -49.45 9.37
C PRO A 124 6.91 -49.46 7.82
N PHE A 125 6.91 -48.25 7.25
CA PHE A 125 7.44 -47.83 5.93
C PHE A 125 6.68 -48.22 4.64
N GLN A 126 6.25 -47.21 3.85
CA GLN A 126 6.77 -46.98 2.49
C GLN A 126 6.27 -45.65 1.88
N THR A 127 7.26 -44.85 1.48
CA THR A 127 7.37 -43.94 0.33
C THR A 127 6.16 -43.74 -0.59
N GLY A 128 5.76 -42.46 -0.73
CA GLY A 128 5.01 -41.94 -1.87
C GLY A 128 5.40 -40.47 -2.09
N LEU A 129 6.30 -40.23 -3.04
CA LEU A 129 6.56 -38.92 -3.64
C LEU A 129 5.33 -38.54 -4.48
N GLU A 130 4.65 -37.45 -4.16
CA GLU A 130 3.88 -36.72 -5.15
C GLU A 130 4.09 -35.21 -5.00
N HIS A 131 4.38 -34.62 -6.16
CA HIS A 131 4.74 -33.24 -6.38
C HIS A 131 3.55 -32.32 -6.12
N GLY A 132 3.67 -31.47 -5.11
CA GLY A 132 2.84 -30.30 -4.94
C GLY A 132 3.73 -29.22 -4.35
N ASN A 133 4.47 -28.52 -5.21
CA ASN A 133 5.30 -27.39 -4.83
C ASN A 133 4.37 -26.21 -4.52
N GLU A 134 3.62 -26.32 -3.42
CA GLU A 134 2.84 -25.23 -2.86
C GLU A 134 3.80 -24.32 -2.10
N TYR A 135 4.57 -23.52 -2.84
CA TYR A 135 5.22 -22.35 -2.26
C TYR A 135 4.11 -21.39 -1.83
N THR A 136 3.60 -21.59 -0.62
CA THR A 136 3.07 -20.48 0.16
C THR A 136 4.28 -19.60 0.48
N THR A 137 4.68 -18.77 -0.47
CA THR A 137 5.76 -17.79 -0.30
C THR A 137 5.34 -16.90 0.86
N VAL A 138 6.02 -17.05 2.00
CA VAL A 138 5.87 -16.13 3.12
C VAL A 138 6.25 -14.75 2.55
N PRO A 139 5.35 -13.75 2.59
CA PRO A 139 5.64 -12.43 2.06
C PRO A 139 6.88 -11.87 2.76
N SER A 140 7.84 -11.37 1.98
CA SER A 140 9.01 -10.66 2.51
C SER A 140 8.59 -9.48 3.38
N ASP A 141 9.40 -9.11 4.36
CA ASP A 141 9.11 -7.96 5.23
C ASP A 141 8.94 -6.66 4.41
N ASP A 142 9.67 -6.51 3.30
CA ASP A 142 9.52 -5.39 2.35
C ASP A 142 8.12 -5.33 1.73
N GLU A 143 7.52 -6.47 1.39
CA GLU A 143 6.17 -6.52 0.85
C GLU A 143 5.15 -6.11 1.91
N ARG A 144 5.35 -6.51 3.18
CA ARG A 144 4.48 -6.11 4.29
C ARG A 144 4.51 -4.60 4.55
N HIS A 145 5.63 -3.93 4.29
CA HIS A 145 5.70 -2.47 4.37
C HIS A 145 4.90 -1.77 3.27
N LEU A 146 4.62 -2.46 2.15
CA LEU A 146 3.85 -1.90 1.04
C LEU A 146 2.37 -2.23 1.17
N VAL A 147 2.00 -3.49 1.45
CA VAL A 147 0.58 -3.92 1.50
C VAL A 147 0.02 -4.07 2.92
N GLY A 148 0.82 -3.86 3.96
CA GLY A 148 0.43 -4.08 5.34
C GLY A 148 0.08 -5.55 5.61
N SER A 149 -1.06 -5.79 6.25
CA SER A 149 -1.55 -7.14 6.52
C SER A 149 -2.30 -7.80 5.35
N LEU A 150 -2.34 -7.18 4.15
CA LEU A 150 -3.05 -7.69 2.95
C LEU A 150 -2.21 -8.69 2.14
N VAL A 151 -1.74 -9.74 2.80
CA VAL A 151 -0.78 -10.67 2.18
C VAL A 151 -1.39 -11.97 1.65
N ASP A 152 -2.29 -12.62 2.40
CA ASP A 152 -2.78 -13.98 2.06
C ASP A 152 -4.29 -14.17 2.31
N SER A 153 -4.98 -13.10 2.73
CA SER A 153 -6.33 -13.20 3.30
C SER A 153 -7.49 -13.23 2.29
N TYR A 154 -7.21 -12.96 1.01
CA TYR A 154 -8.21 -12.83 -0.06
C TYR A 154 -7.64 -13.35 -1.39
N ASP A 155 -8.53 -13.59 -2.37
CA ASP A 155 -8.15 -13.91 -3.75
C ASP A 155 -7.67 -12.65 -4.47
N PHE A 156 -6.46 -12.22 -4.12
CA PHE A 156 -5.79 -11.11 -4.77
C PHE A 156 -5.43 -11.47 -6.20
N LYS A 157 -5.55 -10.50 -7.11
CA LYS A 157 -5.04 -10.63 -8.46
C LYS A 157 -3.51 -10.72 -8.42
N GLU A 158 -2.94 -11.62 -9.22
CA GLU A 158 -1.49 -11.72 -9.37
C GLU A 158 -0.94 -10.41 -9.94
N GLN A 159 0.11 -9.86 -9.32
CA GLN A 159 0.65 -8.52 -9.64
C GLN A 159 -0.44 -7.43 -9.63
N GLY A 160 -1.49 -7.63 -8.83
CA GLY A 160 -2.61 -6.70 -8.73
C GLY A 160 -2.19 -5.33 -8.22
N LEU A 161 -2.96 -4.32 -8.61
CA LEU A 161 -2.70 -2.94 -8.20
C LEU A 161 -2.93 -2.77 -6.69
N VAL A 162 -2.15 -1.90 -6.06
CA VAL A 162 -2.38 -1.42 -4.70
C VAL A 162 -2.92 0.01 -4.77
N LYS A 163 -3.95 0.30 -3.98
CA LYS A 163 -4.44 1.66 -3.74
C LYS A 163 -4.15 2.08 -2.30
N LYS A 164 -3.51 3.23 -2.14
CA LYS A 164 -3.17 3.86 -0.86
C LYS A 164 -3.85 5.21 -0.76
N THR A 165 -4.59 5.45 0.31
CA THR A 165 -5.35 6.69 0.50
C THR A 165 -5.08 7.34 1.86
N ILE A 166 -5.04 8.66 1.88
CA ILE A 166 -4.97 9.50 3.07
C ILE A 166 -5.85 10.73 2.85
N SER A 167 -6.37 11.30 3.94
CA SER A 167 -7.20 12.50 3.91
C SER A 167 -6.68 13.51 4.92
N ILE A 168 -6.85 14.78 4.61
CA ILE A 168 -6.62 15.90 5.50
C ILE A 168 -7.83 16.83 5.49
N THR A 169 -7.92 17.73 6.45
CA THR A 169 -8.85 18.85 6.43
C THR A 169 -8.06 20.15 6.40
N TYR A 170 -8.39 21.04 5.46
CA TYR A 170 -7.81 22.37 5.36
C TYR A 170 -8.93 23.41 5.24
N GLN A 171 -8.89 24.45 6.07
CA GLN A 171 -9.95 25.48 6.14
C GLN A 171 -11.38 24.90 6.26
N GLY A 172 -11.53 23.80 7.01
CA GLY A 172 -12.82 23.12 7.20
C GLY A 172 -13.29 22.28 6.00
N VAL A 173 -12.49 22.17 4.94
CA VAL A 173 -12.79 21.39 3.75
C VAL A 173 -11.93 20.13 3.70
N PRO A 174 -12.50 18.94 3.47
CA PRO A 174 -11.71 17.72 3.31
C PRO A 174 -11.00 17.67 1.94
N HIS A 175 -9.73 17.30 1.98
CA HIS A 175 -8.94 16.95 0.80
C HIS A 175 -8.48 15.50 0.90
N HIS A 176 -8.44 14.83 -0.24
CA HIS A 176 -8.16 13.41 -0.31
C HIS A 176 -7.05 13.16 -1.32
N LEU A 177 -6.11 12.29 -0.95
CA LEU A 177 -5.10 11.76 -1.83
C LEU A 177 -5.39 10.28 -2.10
N VAL A 178 -5.33 9.89 -3.37
CA VAL A 178 -5.43 8.51 -3.84
C VAL A 178 -4.20 8.20 -4.69
N SER A 179 -3.41 7.21 -4.25
CA SER A 179 -2.20 6.75 -4.93
C SER A 179 -2.38 5.31 -5.39
N TYR A 180 -1.91 5.00 -6.59
CA TYR A 180 -1.87 3.66 -7.17
C TYR A 180 -0.43 3.23 -7.41
N TYR A 181 -0.10 1.97 -7.12
CA TYR A 181 1.20 1.41 -7.45
C TYR A 181 1.16 -0.11 -7.54
N HIS A 182 2.07 -0.70 -8.32
CA HIS A 182 2.44 -2.11 -8.20
C HIS A 182 3.59 -2.23 -7.19
N VAL A 183 3.59 -3.32 -6.43
CA VAL A 183 4.62 -3.59 -5.41
C VAL A 183 5.99 -3.70 -6.09
N GLU A 184 6.02 -4.32 -7.26
CA GLU A 184 7.20 -4.56 -8.08
C GLU A 184 7.84 -3.25 -8.56
N ASP A 185 7.03 -2.28 -9.00
CA ASP A 185 7.54 -0.98 -9.47
C ASP A 185 8.21 -0.20 -8.33
N VAL A 186 7.66 -0.30 -7.12
CA VAL A 186 8.24 0.33 -5.92
C VAL A 186 9.54 -0.38 -5.54
N LYS A 187 9.54 -1.71 -5.49
CA LYS A 187 10.73 -2.50 -5.15
C LYS A 187 11.87 -2.33 -6.16
N ALA A 188 11.53 -2.14 -7.43
CA ALA A 188 12.49 -1.86 -8.50
C ALA A 188 12.97 -0.40 -8.52
N GLY A 189 12.45 0.47 -7.65
CA GLY A 189 12.82 1.89 -7.59
C GLY A 189 12.41 2.69 -8.84
N LEU A 190 11.37 2.24 -9.55
CA LEU A 190 10.93 2.86 -10.82
C LEU A 190 10.04 4.09 -10.59
N LEU A 191 9.45 4.22 -9.39
CA LEU A 191 8.53 5.30 -9.06
C LEU A 191 9.26 6.38 -8.23
N PRO A 192 9.35 7.63 -8.73
CA PRO A 192 10.02 8.70 -7.99
C PRO A 192 9.26 9.08 -6.71
N SER A 193 9.99 9.47 -5.68
CA SER A 193 9.39 10.08 -4.48
C SER A 193 9.09 11.58 -4.72
N PRO A 194 7.97 12.11 -4.18
CA PRO A 194 7.70 13.54 -4.17
C PRO A 194 8.81 14.41 -3.58
N VAL A 195 9.53 13.95 -2.55
CA VAL A 195 10.62 14.74 -1.95
C VAL A 195 11.79 14.97 -2.91
N ASP A 196 12.00 14.04 -3.84
CA ASP A 196 13.10 14.08 -4.81
C ASP A 196 12.70 14.82 -6.11
N ASP A 197 11.42 15.15 -6.32
CA ASP A 197 10.95 15.80 -7.54
C ASP A 197 11.42 17.28 -7.60
N PRO A 198 12.17 17.68 -8.64
CA PRO A 198 12.68 19.05 -8.76
C PRO A 198 11.59 20.14 -8.74
N ARG A 199 10.37 19.84 -9.19
CA ARG A 199 9.23 20.79 -9.20
C ARG A 199 8.71 21.07 -7.79
N LEU A 200 8.95 20.13 -6.87
CA LEU A 200 8.50 20.18 -5.49
C LEU A 200 9.60 20.62 -4.52
N ARG A 201 10.81 20.89 -5.03
CA ARG A 201 11.91 21.43 -4.23
C ARG A 201 11.49 22.70 -3.50
N GLY A 202 11.73 22.73 -2.18
CA GLY A 202 11.37 23.86 -1.31
C GLY A 202 9.88 23.97 -1.00
N VAL A 203 9.05 23.00 -1.39
CA VAL A 203 7.69 22.88 -0.85
C VAL A 203 7.80 22.42 0.60
N VAL A 204 7.36 23.26 1.53
CA VAL A 204 7.33 22.96 2.96
C VAL A 204 5.86 22.95 3.41
N PRO A 205 5.33 21.82 3.90
CA PRO A 205 3.97 21.76 4.39
C PRO A 205 3.70 22.80 5.47
N ARG A 206 2.62 23.58 5.31
CA ARG A 206 2.19 24.56 6.32
C ARG A 206 1.82 23.88 7.64
N THR A 207 1.98 24.58 8.75
CA THR A 207 1.76 24.07 10.11
C THR A 207 0.39 23.41 10.30
N GLU A 208 -0.67 23.97 9.69
CA GLU A 208 -2.03 23.40 9.76
C GLU A 208 -2.11 21.97 9.22
N LEU A 209 -1.26 21.60 8.26
CA LEU A 209 -1.18 20.23 7.73
C LEU A 209 -0.39 19.30 8.65
N LEU A 210 0.51 19.84 9.47
CA LEU A 210 1.36 19.08 10.39
C LEU A 210 0.63 18.81 11.71
N THR A 211 -0.07 19.81 12.26
CA THR A 211 -0.65 19.73 13.61
C THR A 211 -2.18 19.77 13.64
N GLY A 212 -2.83 20.13 12.53
CA GLY A 212 -4.29 20.28 12.43
C GLY A 212 -5.03 19.00 12.03
N GLN A 213 -4.35 17.85 12.01
CA GLN A 213 -4.87 16.60 11.47
C GLN A 213 -5.03 15.54 12.55
N ASN A 214 -6.05 14.68 12.40
CA ASN A 214 -6.27 13.53 13.28
C ASN A 214 -5.54 12.29 12.75
N PHE A 215 -4.22 12.38 12.64
CA PHE A 215 -3.39 11.26 12.21
C PHE A 215 -3.36 10.15 13.27
N ARG A 216 -3.30 8.90 12.80
CA ARG A 216 -3.32 7.69 13.64
C ARG A 216 -1.94 7.33 14.14
N ALA A 217 -0.91 7.73 13.42
CA ALA A 217 0.49 7.56 13.74
C ALA A 217 1.19 8.93 13.66
N PRO A 218 2.27 9.15 14.43
CA PRO A 218 3.10 10.34 14.28
C PRO A 218 3.50 10.54 12.83
N ILE A 219 3.58 11.81 12.42
CA ILE A 219 4.34 12.16 11.22
C ILE A 219 5.79 11.91 11.63
N GLU A 220 6.42 10.87 11.12
CA GLU A 220 7.83 10.61 11.39
C GLU A 220 8.60 11.91 11.06
N GLU A 221 9.24 12.51 12.07
CA GLU A 221 10.06 13.71 11.89
C GLU A 221 11.06 13.40 10.79
N ALA A 222 11.10 14.24 9.75
CA ALA A 222 11.83 14.03 8.50
C ALA A 222 13.32 13.68 8.70
N GLN A 223 13.63 12.43 9.06
CA GLN A 223 14.95 11.84 8.93
C GLN A 223 15.00 11.21 7.55
N HIS A 224 15.54 12.00 6.63
CA HIS A 224 15.79 11.60 5.26
C HIS A 224 16.59 10.29 5.18
N GLY A 225 16.10 9.33 4.39
CA GLY A 225 16.95 8.61 3.45
C GLY A 225 17.82 7.43 3.92
N THR A 226 17.29 6.42 4.61
CA THR A 226 18.06 5.17 4.85
C THR A 226 17.40 3.84 4.55
N TYR A 227 16.13 3.75 4.16
CA TYR A 227 15.50 2.42 4.02
C TYR A 227 15.52 1.79 2.62
N LEU A 228 16.10 2.46 1.62
CA LEU A 228 16.30 1.88 0.28
C LEU A 228 17.71 2.05 -0.31
N SER A 229 18.69 2.55 0.46
CA SER A 229 20.11 2.59 0.04
C SER A 229 20.93 1.37 0.52
N GLY A 230 20.27 0.25 0.81
CA GLY A 230 20.90 -1.03 1.15
C GLY A 230 21.51 -1.75 -0.06
N ALA A 231 22.20 -1.03 -0.95
CA ALA A 231 23.14 -1.66 -1.86
C ALA A 231 24.35 -2.08 -1.02
N TYR A 232 24.51 -3.39 -0.84
CA TYR A 232 25.71 -4.03 -0.32
C TYR A 232 26.97 -3.35 -0.85
N MET A 233 27.63 -2.56 -0.01
CA MET A 233 29.05 -2.24 -0.16
C MET A 233 29.81 -3.32 0.60
N PRO A 234 30.58 -4.20 -0.06
CA PRO A 234 31.38 -5.19 0.64
C PRO A 234 32.45 -4.45 1.45
N ASN A 235 32.53 -4.78 2.75
CA ASN A 235 33.52 -4.29 3.69
C ASN A 235 34.93 -4.41 3.09
N MET A 236 35.62 -3.29 2.90
CA MET A 236 37.07 -3.31 2.79
C MET A 236 37.65 -3.44 4.19
N ASP A 237 38.09 -4.64 4.54
CA ASP A 237 38.90 -4.90 5.73
C ASP A 237 40.17 -4.04 5.70
N HIS A 238 40.27 -3.13 6.67
CA HIS A 238 41.52 -2.46 7.01
C HIS A 238 42.37 -3.43 7.86
N HIS A 239 43.27 -4.15 7.21
CA HIS A 239 44.36 -4.84 7.89
C HIS A 239 45.38 -3.81 8.38
N ILE A 240 45.26 -3.42 9.65
CA ILE A 240 46.37 -2.85 10.41
C ILE A 240 47.16 -4.03 10.99
N GLY A 241 48.23 -4.40 10.29
CA GLY A 241 49.22 -5.38 10.74
C GLY A 241 50.56 -4.69 10.95
N GLN A 242 50.92 -4.49 12.21
CA GLN A 242 52.24 -4.07 12.67
C GLN A 242 53.31 -5.05 12.17
N HIS A 243 54.44 -4.56 11.68
CA HIS A 243 55.71 -5.28 11.80
C HIS A 243 56.87 -4.29 12.00
N GLN A 244 57.69 -4.64 12.99
CA GLN A 244 59.05 -4.14 13.24
C GLN A 244 59.97 -4.43 12.05
#